data_AF-A0A531LHM7-F1
#
_entry.id   AF-A0A531LHM7-F1
#
_cell.length_a   1.000
_cell.length_b   1.000
_cell.length_c   1.000
_cell.angle_alpha   90.00
_cell.angle_beta   90.00
_cell.angle_gamma   90.00
#
_symmetry.space_group_name_H-M   'P 1'
#
loop_
_entity.id
_entity.type
_entity.pdbx_description
1 polymer ?
#
loop_
_entity_poly.entity_id
_entity_poly.type
_entity_poly.pdbx_seq_one_letter_code
_entity_poly.pdbx_strand_id
1 'polypeptide(L)'
;MTSQPAELTWLNPPPHHAFGDRSVHVRTGKETDFWRQTFYGFWRDNGHFLYRQVEGDFSAEVTVRGDYKVLYDQAGLMVRLSETHWVKAGIEFTDGIAYLSVVVTNDASDWSLVSIPAGPDGVRIRLTRHAETIRVQYLDASDHHWKPVRLAYFPPSKSIDIGMMCCSPQREG
;
A
#
# COMPACT_ATOMS: atom_id res chain seq x y z
N MET A 1 26.05 -5.45 -1.88
CA MET A 1 25.18 -4.37 -2.35
C MET A 1 24.48 -4.86 -3.61
N THR A 2 23.27 -5.36 -3.47
CA THR A 2 22.41 -5.77 -4.58
C THR A 2 21.76 -4.52 -5.15
N SER A 3 21.96 -4.30 -6.45
CA SER A 3 21.37 -3.19 -7.20
C SER A 3 19.84 -3.32 -7.26
N GLN A 4 19.16 -2.18 -7.37
CA GLN A 4 17.73 -2.13 -7.70
C GLN A 4 17.42 -3.05 -8.89
N PRO A 5 16.37 -3.89 -8.84
CA PRO A 5 15.92 -4.63 -10.02
C PRO A 5 15.64 -3.63 -11.13
N ALA A 6 16.17 -3.87 -12.35
CA ALA A 6 16.17 -2.93 -13.46
C ALA A 6 14.76 -2.45 -13.95
N GLU A 7 13.68 -2.90 -13.31
CA GLU A 7 12.29 -2.65 -13.71
C GLU A 7 11.46 -1.87 -12.68
N LEU A 8 12.01 -1.54 -11.50
CA LEU A 8 11.26 -0.79 -10.47
C LEU A 8 11.65 0.69 -10.50
N THR A 9 10.70 1.58 -10.18
CA THR A 9 10.86 3.05 -10.13
C THR A 9 10.27 3.58 -8.84
N TRP A 10 10.90 4.59 -8.23
CA TRP A 10 10.34 5.29 -7.08
C TRP A 10 9.54 6.51 -7.49
N LEU A 11 8.31 6.61 -6.98
CA LEU A 11 7.62 7.87 -6.74
C LEU A 11 7.93 8.28 -5.29
N ASN A 12 8.45 9.49 -5.11
CA ASN A 12 8.92 10.03 -3.82
C ASN A 12 9.92 9.06 -3.15
N PRO A 13 11.19 8.99 -3.60
CA PRO A 13 12.16 8.06 -3.03
C PRO A 13 12.37 8.32 -1.53
N PRO A 14 12.46 7.26 -0.69
CA PRO A 14 12.70 7.41 0.74
C PRO A 14 14.14 7.86 1.03
N PRO A 15 14.39 8.50 2.19
CA PRO A 15 15.73 8.90 2.59
C PRO A 15 16.69 7.71 2.70
N HIS A 16 16.19 6.53 3.08
CA HIS A 16 16.95 5.30 3.12
C HIS A 16 16.15 4.11 2.61
N HIS A 17 16.77 3.32 1.73
CA HIS A 17 16.27 2.02 1.33
C HIS A 17 17.43 1.07 1.04
N ALA A 18 17.17 -0.22 1.19
CA ALA A 18 18.11 -1.28 0.85
C ALA A 18 17.37 -2.46 0.21
N PHE A 19 17.87 -2.91 -0.94
CA PHE A 19 17.36 -4.09 -1.63
C PHE A 19 18.04 -5.35 -1.11
N GLY A 20 17.25 -6.31 -0.64
CA GLY A 20 17.65 -7.71 -0.50
C GLY A 20 17.25 -8.51 -1.74
N ASP A 21 17.43 -9.84 -1.69
CA ASP A 21 17.14 -10.71 -2.85
C ASP A 21 15.66 -10.66 -3.27
N ARG A 22 14.75 -10.67 -2.29
CA ARG A 22 13.30 -10.68 -2.49
C ARG A 22 12.57 -9.72 -1.56
N SER A 23 13.28 -8.74 -1.04
CA SER A 23 12.76 -7.75 -0.09
C SER A 23 13.33 -6.37 -0.38
N VAL A 24 12.60 -5.35 0.04
CA VAL A 24 13.11 -4.00 0.17
C VAL A 24 12.88 -3.56 1.62
N HIS A 25 13.92 -3.03 2.23
CA HIS A 25 13.86 -2.41 3.55
C HIS A 25 13.84 -0.90 3.33
N VAL A 26 12.87 -0.22 3.92
CA VAL A 26 12.64 1.21 3.73
C VAL A 26 12.56 1.88 5.10
N ARG A 27 13.16 3.07 5.22
CA ARG A 27 12.90 4.02 6.29
C ARG A 27 12.22 5.23 5.68
N THR A 28 10.99 5.50 6.10
CA THR A 28 10.17 6.58 5.55
C THR A 28 10.71 7.94 5.96
N GLY A 29 10.47 8.94 5.12
CA GLY A 29 10.60 10.34 5.51
C GLY A 29 9.44 10.77 6.41
N LYS A 30 9.66 11.84 7.17
CA LYS A 30 8.63 12.46 8.02
C LYS A 30 7.49 13.08 7.18
N GLU A 31 6.28 13.05 7.73
CA GLU A 31 5.10 13.74 7.17
C GLU A 31 4.73 13.28 5.76
N THR A 32 4.89 11.97 5.51
CA THR A 32 4.58 11.33 4.23
C THR A 32 3.21 10.67 4.27
N ASP A 33 2.38 10.88 3.26
CA ASP A 33 1.04 10.29 3.15
C ASP A 33 0.50 10.31 1.71
N PHE A 34 -0.55 9.52 1.49
CA PHE A 34 -1.43 9.57 0.34
C PHE A 34 -2.87 9.74 0.81
N TRP A 35 -3.44 10.92 0.60
CA TRP A 35 -4.82 11.23 0.96
C TRP A 35 -5.38 12.33 0.08
N ARG A 36 -6.68 12.26 -0.22
CA ARG A 36 -7.34 13.24 -1.09
C ARG A 36 -8.68 13.69 -0.51
N GLN A 37 -8.65 14.89 0.08
CA GLN A 37 -9.79 15.75 0.43
C GLN A 37 -10.73 15.25 1.52
N THR A 38 -11.25 14.02 1.40
CA THR A 38 -12.38 13.53 2.18
C THR A 38 -12.17 13.76 3.68
N PHE A 39 -13.19 14.35 4.31
CA PHE A 39 -13.25 14.69 5.74
C PHE A 39 -12.21 15.71 6.24
N TYR A 40 -10.92 15.51 5.94
CA TYR A 40 -9.82 16.31 6.49
C TYR A 40 -9.50 17.59 5.73
N GLY A 41 -10.00 17.76 4.50
CA GLY A 41 -9.84 18.98 3.71
C GLY A 41 -8.44 19.25 3.16
N PHE A 42 -7.49 18.32 3.30
CA PHE A 42 -6.14 18.42 2.75
C PHE A 42 -5.86 17.35 1.69
N TRP A 43 -4.86 17.62 0.86
CA TRP A 43 -4.32 16.69 -0.13
C TRP A 43 -2.87 16.33 0.23
N ARG A 44 -2.52 15.06 0.11
CA ARG A 44 -1.18 14.50 0.32
C ARG A 44 -0.89 13.48 -0.78
N ASP A 45 0.27 13.62 -1.40
CA ASP A 45 0.74 12.74 -2.47
C ASP A 45 2.26 12.52 -2.38
N ASN A 46 2.79 12.56 -1.15
CA ASN A 46 4.23 12.54 -0.87
C ASN A 46 4.69 11.23 -0.19
N GLY A 47 3.82 10.23 -0.09
CA GLY A 47 4.18 8.88 0.35
C GLY A 47 5.16 8.17 -0.59
N HIS A 48 5.89 7.17 -0.09
CA HIS A 48 6.88 6.46 -0.87
C HIS A 48 6.26 5.30 -1.64
N PHE A 49 6.48 5.22 -2.94
CA PHE A 49 5.91 4.17 -3.79
C PHE A 49 6.95 3.62 -4.75
N LEU A 50 7.33 2.35 -4.59
CA LEU A 50 8.24 1.62 -5.47
C LEU A 50 7.45 0.71 -6.38
N TYR A 51 7.44 0.98 -7.68
CA TYR A 51 6.49 0.40 -8.60
C TYR A 51 7.10 -0.02 -9.92
N ARG A 52 6.33 -0.82 -10.66
CA ARG A 52 6.50 -1.01 -12.11
C ARG A 52 5.16 -0.86 -12.79
N GLN A 53 5.20 -0.60 -14.10
CA GLN A 53 3.99 -0.57 -14.91
C GLN A 53 3.63 -1.96 -15.42
N VAL A 54 2.34 -2.29 -15.40
CA VAL A 54 1.80 -3.58 -15.89
C VAL A 54 0.60 -3.32 -16.79
N GLU A 55 0.50 -4.05 -17.91
CA GLU A 55 -0.66 -4.06 -18.80
C GLU A 55 -1.65 -5.16 -18.43
N GLY A 56 -2.96 -4.88 -18.55
CA GLY A 56 -4.02 -5.86 -18.34
C GLY A 56 -4.27 -6.28 -16.89
N ASP A 57 -4.84 -7.47 -16.74
CA ASP A 57 -5.25 -8.06 -15.47
C ASP A 57 -4.09 -8.75 -14.76
N PHE A 58 -4.04 -8.65 -13.43
CA PHE A 58 -2.99 -9.26 -12.62
C PHE A 58 -3.40 -9.42 -11.16
N SER A 59 -2.64 -10.25 -10.45
CA SER A 59 -2.58 -10.25 -8.99
C SER A 59 -1.16 -9.93 -8.53
N ALA A 60 -1.04 -9.04 -7.55
CA ALA A 60 0.19 -8.73 -6.85
C ALA A 60 0.05 -9.09 -5.37
N GLU A 61 1.14 -9.56 -4.78
CA GLU A 61 1.18 -9.96 -3.38
C GLU A 61 2.43 -9.41 -2.70
N VAL A 62 2.29 -9.03 -1.44
CA VAL A 62 3.42 -8.65 -0.58
C VAL A 62 3.18 -9.20 0.81
N THR A 63 4.27 -9.54 1.51
CA THR A 63 4.24 -9.71 2.96
C THR A 63 4.84 -8.46 3.59
N VAL A 64 4.06 -7.76 4.39
CA VAL A 64 4.50 -6.53 5.05
C VAL A 64 4.89 -6.85 6.47
N ARG A 65 6.12 -6.48 6.82
CA ARG A 65 6.66 -6.53 8.18
C ARG A 65 7.08 -5.12 8.55
N GLY A 66 6.61 -4.64 9.68
CA GLY A 66 6.92 -3.31 10.18
C GLY A 66 7.08 -3.35 11.68
N ASP A 67 7.99 -2.53 12.19
CA ASP A 67 8.09 -2.22 13.61
C ASP A 67 7.11 -1.08 13.90
N TYR A 68 5.81 -1.39 13.77
CA TYR A 68 4.73 -0.41 13.86
C TYR A 68 4.65 0.12 15.29
N LYS A 69 5.22 1.31 15.49
CA LYS A 69 5.41 1.89 16.81
C LYS A 69 4.59 3.17 17.01
N VAL A 70 4.15 3.81 15.92
CA VAL A 70 3.49 5.11 15.98
C VAL A 70 2.26 5.17 15.09
N LEU A 71 1.32 6.00 15.53
CA LEU A 71 0.04 6.28 14.88
C LEU A 71 0.23 6.66 13.40
N TYR A 72 -0.49 5.96 12.53
CA TYR A 72 -0.52 6.06 11.07
C TYR A 72 0.73 5.58 10.32
N ASP A 73 1.63 4.81 10.94
CA ASP A 73 2.63 4.08 10.18
C ASP A 73 1.91 3.13 9.20
N GLN A 74 2.20 3.28 7.90
CA GLN A 74 1.53 2.57 6.81
C GLN A 74 2.53 1.82 5.94
N ALA A 75 2.23 0.58 5.59
CA ALA A 75 2.99 -0.15 4.58
C ALA A 75 2.13 -1.22 3.88
N GLY A 76 2.30 -1.39 2.56
CA GLY A 76 1.43 -2.24 1.77
C GLY A 76 1.67 -2.21 0.27
N LEU A 77 0.60 -2.43 -0.50
CA LEU A 77 0.55 -2.31 -1.95
C LEU A 77 -0.19 -1.04 -2.35
N MET A 78 0.18 -0.51 -3.51
CA MET A 78 -0.57 0.52 -4.20
C MET A 78 -0.72 0.18 -5.68
N VAL A 79 -1.91 0.42 -6.23
CA VAL A 79 -2.10 0.63 -7.66
C VAL A 79 -2.38 2.09 -7.95
N ARG A 80 -1.81 2.63 -9.02
CA ARG A 80 -1.88 4.07 -9.32
C ARG A 80 -1.96 4.34 -10.81
N LEU A 81 -2.90 5.19 -11.20
CA LEU A 81 -3.00 5.77 -12.55
C LEU A 81 -2.52 7.22 -12.57
N SER A 82 -2.81 7.97 -11.51
CA SER A 82 -2.44 9.38 -11.38
C SER A 82 -2.47 9.81 -9.91
N GLU A 83 -2.16 11.07 -9.63
CA GLU A 83 -2.35 11.71 -8.31
C GLU A 83 -3.82 11.67 -7.82
N THR A 84 -4.77 11.59 -8.74
CA THR A 84 -6.21 11.62 -8.41
C THR A 84 -6.88 10.25 -8.48
N HIS A 85 -6.19 9.22 -8.99
CA HIS A 85 -6.73 7.88 -9.17
C HIS A 85 -5.72 6.82 -8.70
N TRP A 86 -5.94 6.28 -7.50
CA TRP A 86 -5.10 5.24 -6.90
C TRP A 86 -5.85 4.44 -5.83
N VAL A 87 -5.37 3.24 -5.54
CA VAL A 87 -5.79 2.44 -4.38
C VAL A 87 -4.56 2.09 -3.57
N LYS A 88 -4.56 2.39 -2.27
CA LYS A 88 -3.58 1.84 -1.32
C LYS A 88 -4.24 0.82 -0.42
N ALA A 89 -3.53 -0.27 -0.15
CA ALA A 89 -3.97 -1.33 0.74
C ALA A 89 -2.78 -1.83 1.56
N GLY A 90 -2.88 -1.78 2.88
CA GLY A 90 -1.73 -1.99 3.74
C GLY A 90 -2.10 -2.18 5.19
N ILE A 91 -1.08 -2.44 6.00
CA ILE A 91 -1.20 -2.24 7.44
C ILE A 91 -1.22 -0.74 7.71
N GLU A 92 -2.10 -0.35 8.62
CA GLU A 92 -2.12 0.98 9.22
C GLU A 92 -2.27 0.81 10.72
N PHE A 93 -1.34 1.38 11.48
CA PHE A 93 -1.38 1.32 12.93
C PHE A 93 -2.18 2.49 13.49
N THR A 94 -3.31 2.22 14.14
CA THR A 94 -4.11 3.24 14.82
C THR A 94 -4.68 2.70 16.12
N ASP A 95 -4.85 3.57 17.10
CA ASP A 95 -5.47 3.23 18.40
C ASP A 95 -4.82 2.03 19.12
N GLY A 96 -3.52 1.82 18.91
CA GLY A 96 -2.73 0.74 19.52
C GLY A 96 -2.89 -0.62 18.85
N ILE A 97 -3.59 -0.72 17.71
CA ILE A 97 -3.87 -1.96 16.98
C ILE A 97 -3.46 -1.81 15.51
N ALA A 98 -2.98 -2.91 14.92
CA ALA A 98 -2.77 -2.99 13.47
C ALA A 98 -4.10 -3.26 12.76
N TYR A 99 -4.47 -2.39 11.83
CA TYR A 99 -5.61 -2.58 10.94
C TYR A 99 -5.12 -2.92 9.54
N LEU A 100 -5.90 -3.71 8.81
CA LEU A 100 -5.82 -3.68 7.37
C LEU A 100 -6.66 -2.49 6.88
N SER A 101 -5.96 -1.54 6.27
CA SER A 101 -6.51 -0.30 5.73
C SER A 101 -6.54 -0.36 4.22
N VAL A 102 -7.67 0.07 3.65
CA VAL A 102 -7.83 0.24 2.20
C VAL A 102 -8.40 1.61 1.93
N VAL A 103 -7.69 2.39 1.10
CA VAL A 103 -8.18 3.68 0.59
C VAL A 103 -8.29 3.57 -0.92
N VAL A 104 -9.50 3.79 -1.44
CA VAL A 104 -9.79 3.92 -2.87
C VAL A 104 -9.97 5.40 -3.17
N THR A 105 -9.13 5.94 -4.03
CA THR A 105 -9.19 7.35 -4.43
C THR A 105 -9.59 7.44 -5.90
N ASN A 106 -10.79 7.97 -6.14
CA ASN A 106 -11.30 8.41 -7.45
C ASN A 106 -11.70 9.88 -7.29
N ASP A 107 -10.73 10.78 -7.48
CA ASP A 107 -10.76 12.22 -7.17
C ASP A 107 -10.95 12.60 -5.69
N ALA A 108 -11.57 11.74 -4.87
CA ALA A 108 -11.66 11.84 -3.42
C ALA A 108 -11.39 10.47 -2.79
N SER A 109 -10.81 10.46 -1.59
CA SER A 109 -10.43 9.23 -0.88
C SER A 109 -11.62 8.63 -0.12
N ASP A 110 -11.88 7.34 -0.34
CA ASP A 110 -12.84 6.52 0.42
C ASP A 110 -12.05 5.46 1.20
N TRP A 111 -12.19 5.47 2.52
CA TRP A 111 -11.36 4.70 3.45
C TRP A 111 -12.18 3.68 4.23
N SER A 112 -11.63 2.46 4.34
CA SER A 112 -12.15 1.41 5.21
C SER A 112 -11.05 0.75 6.02
N LEU A 113 -11.42 0.28 7.20
CA LEU A 113 -10.57 -0.43 8.14
C LEU A 113 -11.20 -1.76 8.53
N VAL A 114 -10.37 -2.79 8.68
CA VAL A 114 -10.74 -4.04 9.35
C VAL A 114 -9.64 -4.44 10.33
N SER A 115 -10.02 -4.81 11.54
CA SER A 115 -9.06 -5.33 12.52
C SER A 115 -8.63 -6.73 12.09
N ILE A 116 -7.32 -6.98 12.11
CA ILE A 116 -6.75 -8.29 11.77
C ILE A 116 -5.69 -8.68 12.81
N PRO A 117 -5.55 -9.98 13.11
CA PRO A 117 -4.43 -10.45 13.91
C PRO A 117 -3.13 -10.26 13.11
N ALA A 118 -2.29 -9.32 13.54
CA ALA A 118 -0.94 -9.15 13.01
C ALA A 118 0.06 -9.95 13.86
N GLY A 119 0.66 -10.99 13.27
CA GLY A 119 1.70 -11.80 13.90
C GLY A 119 3.12 -11.30 13.62
N PRO A 120 4.14 -11.89 14.26
CA PRO A 120 5.55 -11.53 14.04
C PRO A 120 6.03 -11.78 12.61
N ASP A 121 5.36 -12.68 11.88
CA ASP A 121 5.68 -12.99 10.48
C ASP A 121 5.19 -11.93 9.48
N GLY A 122 4.45 -10.93 9.95
CA GLY A 122 3.83 -9.89 9.14
C GLY A 122 2.49 -10.30 8.56
N VAL A 123 1.95 -9.43 7.69
CA VAL A 123 0.65 -9.65 7.05
C VAL A 123 0.85 -9.75 5.54
N ARG A 124 0.30 -10.81 4.95
CA ARG A 124 0.33 -11.01 3.50
C ARG A 124 -0.94 -10.42 2.87
N ILE A 125 -0.74 -9.53 1.92
CA ILE A 125 -1.80 -8.79 1.23
C ILE A 125 -1.76 -9.17 -0.25
N ARG A 126 -2.94 -9.34 -0.85
CA ARG A 126 -3.12 -9.53 -2.29
C ARG A 126 -4.00 -8.42 -2.84
N LEU A 127 -3.52 -7.78 -3.90
CA LEU A 127 -4.30 -6.86 -4.71
C LEU A 127 -4.45 -7.46 -6.11
N THR A 128 -5.69 -7.62 -6.56
CA THR A 128 -6.01 -8.12 -7.90
C THR A 128 -6.70 -7.04 -8.70
N ARG A 129 -6.20 -6.78 -9.90
CA ARG A 129 -6.88 -6.01 -10.92
C ARG A 129 -7.53 -6.99 -11.91
N HIS A 130 -8.81 -6.76 -12.19
CA HIS A 130 -9.54 -7.47 -13.24
C HIS A 130 -10.53 -6.51 -13.88
N ALA A 131 -10.33 -6.17 -15.15
CA ALA A 131 -11.10 -5.15 -15.87
C ALA A 131 -11.21 -3.83 -15.07
N GLU A 132 -12.42 -3.38 -14.75
CA GLU A 132 -12.74 -2.16 -13.97
C GLU A 132 -12.72 -2.37 -12.45
N THR A 133 -12.12 -3.46 -11.96
CA THR A 133 -12.22 -3.85 -10.54
C THR A 133 -10.85 -3.99 -9.89
N ILE A 134 -10.74 -3.46 -8.67
CA ILE A 134 -9.68 -3.80 -7.71
C ILE A 134 -10.27 -4.63 -6.57
N ARG A 135 -9.71 -5.82 -6.34
CA ARG A 135 -10.01 -6.68 -5.20
C ARG A 135 -8.82 -6.72 -4.26
N VAL A 136 -9.07 -6.46 -2.97
CA VAL A 136 -8.07 -6.53 -1.90
C VAL A 136 -8.43 -7.67 -0.95
N GLN A 137 -7.44 -8.49 -0.63
CA GLN A 137 -7.54 -9.62 0.29
C GLN A 137 -6.32 -9.65 1.21
N TYR A 138 -6.49 -10.23 2.40
CA TYR A 138 -5.35 -10.65 3.24
C TYR A 138 -5.39 -12.15 3.46
N LEU A 139 -4.23 -12.74 3.72
CA LEU A 139 -4.12 -14.14 4.12
C LEU A 139 -4.32 -14.23 5.64
N ASP A 140 -5.37 -14.89 6.10
CA ASP A 140 -5.61 -15.07 7.52
C ASP A 140 -4.63 -16.11 8.10
N ALA A 141 -3.98 -15.75 9.21
CA ALA A 141 -3.00 -16.61 9.85
C ALA A 141 -3.62 -17.80 10.60
N SER A 142 -4.90 -17.76 10.97
CA SER A 142 -5.54 -18.84 11.72
C SER A 142 -5.94 -20.03 10.84
N ASP A 143 -6.33 -19.77 9.60
CA ASP A 143 -6.87 -20.77 8.68
C ASP A 143 -6.16 -20.82 7.31
N HIS A 144 -5.20 -19.94 7.06
CA HIS A 144 -4.45 -19.83 5.80
C HIS A 144 -5.34 -19.61 4.55
N HIS A 145 -6.50 -18.98 4.70
CA HIS A 145 -7.37 -18.60 3.58
C HIS A 145 -7.29 -17.10 3.26
N TRP A 146 -7.48 -16.77 1.98
CA TRP A 146 -7.56 -15.39 1.51
C TRP A 146 -8.94 -14.79 1.80
N LYS A 147 -9.01 -13.86 2.73
CA LYS A 147 -10.25 -13.19 3.13
C LYS A 147 -10.42 -11.87 2.37
N PRO A 148 -11.54 -11.65 1.66
CA PRO A 148 -11.79 -10.41 0.95
C PRO A 148 -12.08 -9.28 1.93
N VAL A 149 -11.58 -8.08 1.62
CA VAL A 149 -11.79 -6.88 2.45
C VAL A 149 -12.35 -5.72 1.64
N ARG A 150 -11.94 -5.59 0.38
CA ARG A 150 -12.48 -4.57 -0.51
C ARG A 150 -12.67 -5.16 -1.91
N LEU A 151 -13.82 -4.85 -2.50
CA LEU A 151 -14.05 -4.95 -3.93
C LEU A 151 -14.52 -3.57 -4.38
N ALA A 152 -13.79 -2.93 -5.28
CA ALA A 152 -14.06 -1.55 -5.66
C ALA A 152 -13.93 -1.37 -7.17
N TYR A 153 -14.79 -0.49 -7.70
CA TYR A 153 -14.61 0.06 -9.02
C TYR A 153 -13.31 0.86 -9.10
N PHE A 154 -12.60 0.71 -10.22
CA PHE A 154 -11.44 1.50 -10.56
C PHE A 154 -11.38 1.72 -12.08
N PRO A 155 -11.11 2.94 -12.57
CA PRO A 155 -11.24 3.24 -14.00
C PRO A 155 -10.43 2.30 -14.92
N PRO A 156 -11.03 1.82 -16.01
CA PRO A 156 -10.31 1.04 -17.01
C PRO A 156 -9.13 1.82 -17.60
N SER A 157 -8.02 1.13 -17.81
CA SER A 157 -6.80 1.65 -18.43
C SER A 157 -6.05 0.53 -19.15
N LYS A 158 -5.21 0.84 -20.14
CA LYS A 158 -4.35 -0.18 -20.76
C LYS A 158 -3.29 -0.69 -19.78
N SER A 159 -2.64 0.23 -19.09
CA SER A 159 -1.58 -0.02 -18.12
C SER A 159 -1.85 0.70 -16.80
N ILE A 160 -1.23 0.22 -15.73
CA ILE A 160 -1.29 0.81 -14.40
C ILE A 160 0.02 0.56 -13.65
N ASP A 161 0.37 1.47 -12.76
CA ASP A 161 1.50 1.27 -11.86
C ASP A 161 1.06 0.41 -10.68
N ILE A 162 1.84 -0.62 -10.35
CA ILE A 162 1.64 -1.51 -9.21
C ILE A 162 2.95 -1.67 -8.45
N GLY A 163 2.88 -1.61 -7.13
CA GLY A 163 4.09 -1.63 -6.33
C GLY A 163 3.85 -1.63 -4.82
N MET A 164 4.96 -1.55 -4.10
CA MET A 164 4.98 -1.43 -2.64
C MET A 164 4.90 0.04 -2.25
N MET A 165 4.14 0.34 -1.20
CA MET A 165 3.97 1.69 -0.67
C MET A 165 4.23 1.71 0.83
N CYS A 166 4.83 2.79 1.32
CA CYS A 166 4.91 3.09 2.75
C CYS A 166 4.85 4.60 3.05
N CYS A 167 4.29 4.93 4.21
CA CYS A 167 4.08 6.29 4.68
C CYS A 167 4.28 6.36 6.20
N SER A 168 4.76 7.50 6.69
CA SER A 168 4.71 7.87 8.11
C SER A 168 4.25 9.33 8.25
N PRO A 169 2.93 9.54 8.46
CA PRO A 169 2.34 10.89 8.49
C PRO A 169 2.78 11.76 9.68
N GLN A 170 3.20 11.17 10.81
CA GLN A 170 3.51 11.92 12.03
C GLN A 170 5.01 12.08 12.30
N ARG A 171 5.84 11.12 11.92
CA ARG A 171 7.30 11.10 12.14
C ARG A 171 8.01 10.34 11.03
N GLU A 172 9.34 10.29 11.06
CA GLU A 172 10.12 9.30 10.30
C GLU A 172 9.94 7.89 10.90
N GLY A 173 9.89 6.85 10.06
CA GLY A 173 9.62 5.46 10.45
C GLY A 173 10.33 4.43 9.60
#